data_AF-A0A348B354-F1
#
_entry.id   AF-A0A348B354-F1
#
_cell.length_a   1.000
_cell.length_b   1.000
_cell.length_c   1.000
_cell.angle_alpha   90.00
_cell.angle_beta   90.00
_cell.angle_gamma   90.00
#
_symmetry.space_group_name_H-M   'P 1'
#
loop_
_entity.id
_entity.type
_entity.pdbx_description
1 polymer ?
#
loop_
_entity_poly.entity_id
_entity_poly.type
_entity_poly.pdbx_seq_one_letter_code
_entity_poly.pdbx_strand_id
1 'polypeptide(L)'
;MKLGLFRKTGDEEPNLTVRDELGEWLLVRRNPFLSQICGAVNSVTSKIGLKRYGTYVLYYKGETELRNLISAKLMLVTNAKVDEYKFLEKLHTHFKRYGDLFNSNLSSLKMSSFFYTFVSGDFVIKNAKRSNVSVKLLLPPLGVRGEEIPYDMNSLFTSIIRRTLNSPSCVLQNISFSPPQLGIAASCSRVEDVPDSFKIALAYFESDSELKMEFKRVSARQVEINLLMNDFNLASVIPLVWDKLLIA
;
A
#
# COMPACT_ATOMS: atom_id res chain seq x y z
N MET A 1 -18.18 -15.40 4.57
CA MET A 1 -17.59 -14.07 4.28
C MET A 1 -17.42 -13.92 2.78
N LYS A 2 -18.24 -13.11 2.09
CA LYS A 2 -18.10 -12.86 0.63
C LYS A 2 -17.15 -11.67 0.46
N LEU A 3 -15.95 -11.93 -0.06
CA LEU A 3 -14.91 -10.92 -0.29
C LEU A 3 -15.38 -9.86 -1.31
N GLY A 4 -15.45 -8.61 -0.87
CA GLY A 4 -15.76 -7.44 -1.70
C GLY A 4 -14.64 -7.04 -2.68
N LEU A 5 -13.50 -7.75 -2.67
CA LEU A 5 -12.28 -7.46 -3.44
C LEU A 5 -12.47 -7.27 -4.96
N PHE A 6 -13.53 -7.84 -5.54
CA PHE A 6 -13.74 -7.89 -6.99
C PHE A 6 -14.97 -7.11 -7.48
N ARG A 7 -15.61 -6.32 -6.62
CA ARG A 7 -16.80 -5.55 -7.04
C ARG A 7 -16.33 -4.41 -7.94
N LYS A 8 -16.76 -4.41 -9.21
CA LYS A 8 -16.69 -3.22 -10.06
C LYS A 8 -17.55 -2.15 -9.39
N THR A 9 -16.94 -1.08 -8.91
CA THR A 9 -17.66 0.10 -8.42
C THR A 9 -18.39 0.72 -9.61
N GLY A 10 -19.68 0.41 -9.73
CA GLY A 10 -20.64 1.22 -10.49
C GLY A 10 -20.90 2.54 -9.77
N ASP A 11 -21.46 3.50 -10.49
CA ASP A 11 -21.70 4.89 -10.07
C ASP A 11 -22.70 5.03 -8.90
N GLU A 12 -22.33 4.57 -7.69
CA GLU A 12 -23.09 4.84 -6.47
C GLU A 12 -22.18 5.35 -5.34
N GLU A 13 -22.60 6.48 -4.78
CA GLU A 13 -22.09 7.31 -3.68
C GLU A 13 -21.01 8.40 -3.92
N PRO A 14 -21.14 9.56 -3.21
CA PRO A 14 -20.21 10.70 -3.27
C PRO A 14 -18.94 10.52 -2.41
N ASN A 15 -18.82 9.39 -1.70
CA ASN A 15 -17.67 9.12 -0.85
C ASN A 15 -16.40 8.96 -1.69
N LEU A 16 -15.49 9.94 -1.54
CA LEU A 16 -14.19 9.95 -2.20
C LEU A 16 -13.26 8.85 -1.67
N THR A 17 -13.58 8.26 -0.52
CA THR A 17 -12.77 7.23 0.13
C THR A 17 -13.56 5.95 0.35
N VAL A 18 -12.92 4.79 0.16
CA VAL A 18 -13.47 3.46 0.42
C VAL A 18 -12.47 2.67 1.26
N ARG A 19 -12.94 1.97 2.28
CA ARG A 19 -12.14 1.04 3.08
C ARG A 19 -12.51 -0.40 2.74
N ASP A 20 -11.51 -1.24 2.54
CA ASP A 20 -11.65 -2.70 2.45
C ASP A 20 -10.58 -3.39 3.32
N GLU A 21 -10.50 -4.72 3.27
CA GLU A 21 -9.58 -5.48 4.12
C GLU A 21 -8.09 -5.18 3.87
N LEU A 22 -7.76 -4.65 2.69
CA LEU A 22 -6.40 -4.30 2.30
C LEU A 22 -6.04 -2.86 2.71
N GLY A 23 -7.01 -2.04 3.13
CA GLY A 23 -6.75 -0.70 3.62
C GLY A 23 -7.75 0.35 3.16
N GLU A 24 -7.31 1.60 3.13
CA GLU A 24 -8.10 2.76 2.73
C GLU A 24 -7.69 3.26 1.35
N TRP A 25 -8.68 3.64 0.54
CA TRP A 25 -8.52 3.94 -0.88
C TRP A 25 -9.24 5.22 -1.24
N LEU A 26 -8.52 6.16 -1.84
CA LEU A 26 -9.08 7.30 -2.54
C LEU A 26 -9.59 6.87 -3.93
N LEU A 27 -10.85 7.17 -4.24
CA LEU A 27 -11.44 7.00 -5.55
C LEU A 27 -11.10 8.18 -6.46
N VAL A 28 -10.04 8.03 -7.23
CA VAL A 28 -9.60 9.06 -8.18
C VAL A 28 -10.40 8.93 -9.47
N ARG A 29 -11.14 9.98 -9.81
CA ARG A 29 -11.90 10.11 -11.06
C ARG A 29 -11.22 11.10 -12.00
N ARG A 30 -11.35 10.87 -13.30
CA ARG A 30 -10.92 11.80 -14.37
C ARG A 30 -9.41 12.12 -14.41
N ASN A 31 -8.55 11.31 -13.78
CA ASN A 31 -7.11 11.40 -14.00
C ASN A 31 -6.71 10.53 -15.21
N PRO A 32 -6.42 11.12 -16.39
CA PRO A 32 -6.24 10.34 -17.61
C PRO A 32 -4.97 9.48 -17.58
N PHE A 33 -3.91 9.92 -16.90
CA PHE A 33 -2.67 9.14 -16.78
C PHE A 33 -2.87 7.90 -15.90
N LEU A 34 -3.45 8.10 -14.71
CA LEU A 34 -3.72 7.02 -13.77
C LEU A 34 -4.68 5.99 -14.38
N SER A 35 -5.76 6.45 -15.01
CA SER A 35 -6.70 5.56 -15.71
C SER A 35 -6.05 4.81 -16.87
N GLN A 36 -5.10 5.41 -17.59
CA GLN A 36 -4.38 4.76 -18.68
C GLN A 36 -3.45 3.65 -18.17
N ILE A 37 -2.71 3.89 -17.09
CA ILE A 37 -1.83 2.89 -16.46
C ILE A 37 -2.67 1.71 -15.95
N CYS A 38 -3.70 1.98 -15.15
CA CYS A 38 -4.59 0.92 -14.65
C CYS A 38 -5.31 0.19 -15.79
N GLY A 39 -5.74 0.90 -16.83
CA GLY A 39 -6.39 0.32 -18.00
C GLY A 39 -5.46 -0.64 -18.75
N ALA A 40 -4.18 -0.30 -18.89
CA ALA A 40 -3.19 -1.16 -19.52
C ALA A 40 -2.95 -2.43 -18.70
N VAL A 41 -2.75 -2.29 -17.39
CA VAL A 41 -2.60 -3.42 -16.46
C VAL A 41 -3.82 -4.33 -16.52
N ASN A 42 -5.04 -3.79 -16.40
CA ASN A 42 -6.28 -4.56 -16.47
C ASN A 42 -6.44 -5.28 -17.82
N SER A 43 -6.14 -4.61 -18.94
CA SER A 43 -6.21 -5.22 -20.27
C SER A 43 -5.27 -6.40 -20.40
N VAL A 44 -4.04 -6.27 -19.92
CA VAL A 44 -3.03 -7.34 -19.94
C VAL A 44 -3.46 -8.50 -19.04
N THR A 45 -3.92 -8.21 -17.84
CA THR A 45 -4.47 -9.21 -16.90
C THR A 45 -5.59 -10.03 -17.54
N SER A 46 -6.55 -9.39 -18.19
CA SER A 46 -7.61 -10.09 -18.90
C SER A 46 -7.09 -10.92 -20.08
N LYS A 47 -6.09 -10.42 -20.82
CA LYS A 47 -5.49 -11.14 -21.97
C LYS A 47 -4.67 -12.36 -21.57
N ILE A 48 -4.17 -12.44 -20.35
CA ILE A 48 -3.50 -13.64 -19.83
C ILE A 48 -4.49 -14.66 -19.24
N GLY A 49 -5.80 -14.43 -19.37
CA GLY A 49 -6.85 -15.39 -19.00
C GLY A 49 -7.39 -15.23 -17.58
N LEU A 50 -6.94 -14.23 -16.81
CA LEU A 50 -7.42 -13.99 -15.46
C LEU A 50 -8.77 -13.25 -15.50
N LYS A 51 -9.82 -13.90 -15.01
CA LYS A 51 -11.21 -13.39 -15.05
C LYS A 51 -11.65 -12.68 -13.77
N ARG A 52 -11.07 -13.00 -12.62
CA ARG A 52 -11.41 -12.42 -11.31
C ARG A 52 -10.14 -11.81 -10.71
N TYR A 53 -10.04 -10.49 -10.78
CA TYR A 53 -8.91 -9.75 -10.27
C TYR A 53 -9.32 -8.37 -9.77
N GLY A 54 -8.59 -7.85 -8.80
CA GLY A 54 -8.67 -6.47 -8.32
C GLY A 54 -7.36 -5.75 -8.59
N THR A 55 -7.44 -4.47 -8.97
CA THR A 55 -6.26 -3.65 -9.26
C THR A 55 -6.29 -2.41 -8.40
N TYR A 56 -5.19 -2.18 -7.69
CA TYR A 56 -5.02 -1.12 -6.71
C TYR A 56 -3.76 -0.33 -7.06
N VAL A 57 -3.82 1.00 -6.98
CA VAL A 57 -2.63 1.84 -7.14
C VAL A 57 -2.10 2.17 -5.77
N LEU A 58 -0.85 1.82 -5.53
CA LEU A 58 -0.19 2.00 -4.24
C LEU A 58 0.54 3.34 -4.15
N TYR A 59 1.01 3.84 -5.29
CA TYR A 59 1.68 5.11 -5.41
C TYR A 59 1.59 5.61 -6.84
N TYR A 60 1.45 6.91 -6.99
CA TYR A 60 1.40 7.61 -8.26
C TYR A 60 2.00 9.00 -8.07
N LYS A 61 3.03 9.32 -8.85
CA LYS A 61 3.60 10.67 -8.90
C LYS A 61 3.99 11.01 -10.33
N GLY A 62 3.56 12.18 -10.79
CA GLY A 62 4.08 12.76 -12.01
C GLY A 62 5.34 13.56 -11.73
N GLU A 63 6.34 13.43 -12.59
CA GLU A 63 7.56 14.22 -12.53
C GLU A 63 7.29 15.66 -12.96
N THR A 64 7.78 16.61 -12.17
CA THR A 64 7.56 18.05 -12.40
C THR A 64 8.35 18.57 -13.59
N GLU A 65 9.54 18.01 -13.82
CA GLU A 65 10.47 18.45 -14.88
C GLU A 65 10.19 17.77 -16.22
N LEU A 66 9.71 16.51 -16.19
CA LEU A 66 9.38 15.74 -17.38
C LEU A 66 7.88 15.53 -17.47
N ARG A 67 7.22 16.47 -18.16
CA ARG A 67 5.79 16.39 -18.45
C ARG A 67 5.46 15.03 -19.07
N ASN A 68 4.55 14.31 -18.44
CA ASN A 68 4.07 12.96 -18.81
C ASN A 68 4.89 11.76 -18.32
N LEU A 69 6.01 11.97 -17.61
CA LEU A 69 6.69 10.89 -16.90
C LEU A 69 5.99 10.65 -15.56
N ILE A 70 5.54 9.42 -15.34
CA ILE A 70 4.81 9.01 -14.15
C ILE A 70 5.51 7.80 -13.52
N SER A 71 5.93 7.92 -12.27
CA SER A 71 6.30 6.74 -11.47
C SER A 71 5.07 6.19 -10.79
N ALA A 72 4.80 4.89 -11.01
CA ALA A 72 3.62 4.24 -10.46
C ALA A 72 3.94 2.88 -9.86
N LYS A 73 3.19 2.55 -8.83
CA LYS A 73 3.24 1.29 -8.11
C LYS A 73 1.83 0.75 -8.02
N LEU A 74 1.61 -0.49 -8.43
CA LEU A 74 0.30 -1.13 -8.48
C LEU A 74 0.35 -2.49 -7.82
N MET A 75 -0.79 -2.92 -7.29
CA MET A 75 -1.01 -4.26 -6.78
C MET A 75 -2.17 -4.90 -7.52
N LEU A 76 -1.94 -6.11 -8.00
CA LEU A 76 -2.92 -6.97 -8.64
C LEU A 76 -3.26 -8.10 -7.69
N VAL A 77 -4.53 -8.24 -7.33
CA VAL A 77 -5.02 -9.32 -6.47
C VAL A 77 -5.74 -10.33 -7.35
N THR A 78 -5.27 -11.57 -7.39
CA THR A 78 -5.78 -12.61 -8.27
C THR A 78 -5.97 -13.93 -7.53
N ASN A 79 -6.77 -14.83 -8.08
CA ASN A 79 -6.94 -16.19 -7.55
C ASN A 79 -5.98 -17.21 -8.19
N ALA A 80 -5.09 -16.77 -9.08
CA ALA A 80 -4.12 -17.62 -9.77
C ALA A 80 -2.82 -16.86 -10.00
N LYS A 81 -1.70 -17.60 -9.97
CA LYS A 81 -0.35 -17.05 -10.13
C LYS A 81 -0.20 -16.38 -11.49
N VAL A 82 0.38 -15.19 -11.50
CA VAL A 82 0.81 -14.49 -12.72
C VAL A 82 2.20 -14.99 -13.11
N ASP A 83 2.38 -15.32 -14.38
CA ASP A 83 3.71 -15.51 -14.98
C ASP A 83 4.34 -14.13 -15.19
N GLU A 84 5.25 -13.75 -14.30
CA GLU A 84 5.79 -12.39 -14.21
C GLU A 84 6.47 -11.94 -15.52
N TYR A 85 7.31 -12.80 -16.10
CA TYR A 85 7.99 -12.50 -17.36
C TYR A 85 6.99 -12.24 -18.49
N LYS A 86 6.03 -13.15 -18.70
CA LYS A 86 5.02 -12.98 -19.75
C LYS A 86 4.12 -11.79 -19.50
N PHE A 87 3.81 -11.49 -18.24
CA PHE A 87 2.99 -10.33 -17.88
C PHE A 87 3.72 -9.03 -18.22
N LEU A 88 4.99 -8.91 -17.83
CA LEU A 88 5.79 -7.73 -18.09
C LEU A 88 5.97 -7.51 -19.60
N GLU A 89 6.34 -8.55 -20.34
CA GLU A 89 6.49 -8.51 -21.80
C GLU A 89 5.21 -8.03 -22.49
N LYS A 90 4.06 -8.58 -22.09
CA LYS A 90 2.74 -8.17 -22.61
C LYS A 90 2.38 -6.75 -22.19
N LEU A 91 2.73 -6.32 -20.98
CA LEU A 91 2.49 -4.98 -20.50
C LEU A 91 3.29 -3.96 -21.31
N HIS A 92 4.59 -4.19 -21.51
CA HIS A 92 5.44 -3.38 -22.38
C HIS A 92 4.86 -3.27 -23.79
N THR A 93 4.56 -4.42 -24.40
CA THR A 93 4.00 -4.48 -25.77
C THR A 93 2.65 -3.76 -25.86
N HIS A 94 1.79 -3.90 -24.85
CA HIS A 94 0.50 -3.24 -24.84
C HIS A 94 0.63 -1.72 -24.62
N PHE A 95 1.56 -1.30 -23.76
CA PHE A 95 1.74 0.10 -23.39
C PHE A 95 2.37 0.95 -24.49
N LYS A 96 3.18 0.35 -25.39
CA LYS A 96 3.75 0.99 -26.59
C LYS A 96 2.76 1.78 -27.45
N ARG A 97 1.46 1.46 -27.36
CA ARG A 97 0.38 2.18 -28.08
C ARG A 97 0.07 3.57 -27.50
N TYR A 98 0.43 3.80 -26.24
CA TYR A 98 0.08 5.01 -25.48
C TYR A 98 1.32 5.79 -25.02
N GLY A 99 2.47 5.14 -25.02
CA GLY A 99 3.66 5.63 -24.35
C GLY A 99 4.76 4.59 -24.29
N ASP A 100 5.68 4.75 -23.36
CA ASP A 100 6.75 3.81 -23.07
C ASP A 100 6.78 3.46 -21.56
N LEU A 101 7.28 2.28 -21.23
CA LEU A 101 7.45 1.79 -19.85
C LEU A 101 8.92 1.47 -19.64
N PHE A 102 9.49 1.94 -18.54
CA PHE A 102 10.89 1.73 -18.17
C PHE A 102 11.01 1.36 -16.69
N ASN A 103 12.20 0.88 -16.30
CA ASN A 103 12.54 0.52 -14.91
C ASN A 103 11.48 -0.36 -14.23
N SER A 104 10.84 -1.22 -15.02
CA SER A 104 9.66 -1.95 -14.56
C SER A 104 10.07 -3.22 -13.84
N ASN A 105 9.51 -3.44 -12.66
CA ASN A 105 9.73 -4.66 -11.88
C ASN A 105 8.39 -5.29 -11.47
N LEU A 106 8.42 -6.60 -11.28
CA LEU A 106 7.33 -7.38 -10.71
C LEU A 106 7.83 -8.13 -9.48
N SER A 107 6.99 -8.20 -8.46
CA SER A 107 7.15 -9.18 -7.39
C SER A 107 5.80 -9.80 -7.05
N SER A 108 5.83 -11.00 -6.48
CA SER A 108 4.60 -11.71 -6.13
C SER A 108 4.66 -12.29 -4.74
N LEU A 109 3.61 -12.06 -3.96
CA LEU A 109 3.35 -12.68 -2.67
C LEU A 109 2.14 -13.61 -2.78
N LYS A 110 2.24 -14.81 -2.23
CA LYS A 110 1.07 -15.67 -2.01
C LYS A 110 0.70 -15.63 -0.54
N MET A 111 -0.53 -15.23 -0.25
CA MET A 111 -1.07 -15.28 1.11
C MET A 111 -2.50 -15.82 1.07
N SER A 112 -2.78 -16.83 1.90
CA SER A 112 -4.03 -17.58 1.88
C SER A 112 -4.34 -18.13 0.46
N SER A 113 -5.53 -17.86 -0.07
CA SER A 113 -5.99 -18.29 -1.40
C SER A 113 -5.73 -17.27 -2.52
N PHE A 114 -5.07 -16.15 -2.23
CA PHE A 114 -4.82 -15.08 -3.19
C PHE A 114 -3.34 -14.93 -3.52
N PHE A 115 -3.11 -14.47 -4.75
CA PHE A 115 -1.82 -14.00 -5.22
C PHE A 115 -1.88 -12.47 -5.32
N TYR A 116 -0.87 -11.82 -4.78
CA TYR A 116 -0.66 -10.39 -4.82
C TYR A 116 0.56 -10.14 -5.71
N THR A 117 0.33 -9.62 -6.90
CA THR A 117 1.41 -9.28 -7.83
C THR A 117 1.59 -7.77 -7.83
N PHE A 118 2.76 -7.31 -7.42
CA PHE A 118 3.14 -5.91 -7.38
C PHE A 118 3.84 -5.53 -8.67
N VAL A 119 3.39 -4.45 -9.30
CA VAL A 119 3.94 -3.90 -10.53
C VAL A 119 4.48 -2.52 -10.21
N SER A 120 5.77 -2.29 -10.46
CA SER A 120 6.37 -0.95 -10.35
C SER A 120 7.03 -0.57 -11.66
N GLY A 121 7.10 0.74 -11.94
CA GLY A 121 7.83 1.24 -13.10
C GLY A 121 7.53 2.70 -13.40
N ASP A 122 8.27 3.19 -14.39
CA ASP A 122 8.17 4.55 -14.90
C ASP A 122 7.47 4.55 -16.26
N PHE A 123 6.38 5.30 -16.36
CA PHE A 123 5.51 5.36 -17.52
C PHE A 123 5.62 6.73 -18.17
N VAL A 124 6.04 6.79 -19.44
CA VAL A 124 5.99 8.01 -20.25
C VAL A 124 4.73 7.97 -21.09
N ILE A 125 3.74 8.81 -20.79
CA ILE A 125 2.41 8.75 -21.46
C ILE A 125 2.28 9.84 -22.52
N LYS A 126 2.39 9.46 -23.79
CA LYS A 126 2.27 10.41 -24.92
C LYS A 126 0.82 10.72 -25.25
N ASN A 127 -0.06 9.71 -25.18
CA ASN A 127 -1.46 9.80 -25.58
C ASN A 127 -2.38 9.31 -24.45
N ALA A 128 -2.73 10.20 -23.52
CA ALA A 128 -3.67 9.89 -22.45
C ALA A 128 -5.11 10.12 -22.91
N LYS A 129 -5.94 9.07 -22.93
CA LYS A 129 -7.37 9.21 -23.22
C LYS A 129 -8.13 9.56 -21.94
N ARG A 130 -9.14 10.43 -22.05
CA ARG A 130 -10.07 10.66 -20.95
C ARG A 130 -10.82 9.35 -20.67
N SER A 131 -10.86 8.99 -19.39
CA SER A 131 -11.61 7.85 -18.89
C SER A 131 -12.44 8.29 -17.70
N ASN A 132 -13.67 7.82 -17.63
CA ASN A 132 -14.56 8.02 -16.48
C ASN A 132 -14.39 6.91 -15.43
N VAL A 133 -13.48 5.96 -15.64
CA VAL A 133 -13.25 4.86 -14.71
C VAL A 133 -12.57 5.37 -13.44
N SER A 134 -13.21 5.13 -12.30
CA SER A 134 -12.63 5.39 -10.98
C SER A 134 -11.48 4.42 -10.71
N VAL A 135 -10.38 4.94 -10.19
CA VAL A 135 -9.21 4.15 -9.78
C VAL A 135 -9.07 4.23 -8.27
N LYS A 136 -8.85 3.08 -7.61
CA LYS A 136 -8.47 3.01 -6.20
C LYS A 136 -6.99 3.38 -6.05
N LEU A 137 -6.71 4.53 -5.46
CA LEU A 137 -5.38 4.97 -5.05
C LEU A 137 -5.26 4.82 -3.54
N LEU A 138 -4.19 4.19 -3.07
CA LEU A 138 -3.93 3.96 -1.65
C LEU A 138 -3.91 5.30 -0.90
N LEU A 139 -4.66 5.35 0.19
CA LEU A 139 -4.53 6.37 1.23
C LEU A 139 -3.71 5.74 2.37
N PRO A 140 -2.38 5.93 2.40
CA PRO A 140 -1.54 5.26 3.37
C PRO A 140 -1.79 5.81 4.79
N PRO A 141 -1.52 5.03 5.85
CA PRO A 141 -1.65 5.52 7.23
C PRO A 141 -0.69 6.69 7.50
N LEU A 142 -1.03 7.50 8.50
CA LEU A 142 -0.19 8.64 8.89
C LEU A 142 1.24 8.17 9.23
N GLY A 143 2.21 8.93 8.73
CA GLY A 143 3.63 8.59 8.86
C GLY A 143 4.16 7.63 7.78
N VAL A 144 3.31 7.16 6.85
CA VAL A 144 3.75 6.37 5.68
C VAL A 144 3.76 7.24 4.43
N ARG A 145 4.81 7.12 3.61
CA ARG A 145 4.96 7.82 2.33
C ARG A 145 4.87 6.82 1.19
N GLY A 146 4.06 7.12 0.17
CA GLY A 146 3.90 6.23 -0.98
C GLY A 146 5.20 6.03 -1.78
N GLU A 147 6.06 7.05 -1.79
CA GLU A 147 7.39 7.01 -2.42
C GLU A 147 8.28 5.90 -1.86
N GLU A 148 8.12 5.58 -0.58
CA GLU A 148 8.96 4.65 0.17
C GLU A 148 8.42 3.21 0.17
N ILE A 149 7.22 2.99 -0.36
CA ILE A 149 6.67 1.63 -0.56
C ILE A 149 7.53 0.90 -1.62
N PRO A 150 7.98 -0.34 -1.41
CA PRO A 150 7.66 -1.19 -0.29
C PRO A 150 8.55 -0.92 0.92
N TYR A 151 7.92 -0.95 2.08
CA TYR A 151 8.61 -1.07 3.36
C TYR A 151 8.89 -2.54 3.69
N ASP A 152 9.79 -2.79 4.62
CA ASP A 152 9.66 -3.95 5.51
C ASP A 152 8.93 -3.59 6.78
N MET A 153 8.50 -4.60 7.55
CA MET A 153 7.75 -4.38 8.79
C MET A 153 8.48 -3.42 9.75
N ASN A 154 9.79 -3.60 9.93
CA ASN A 154 10.60 -2.73 10.79
C ASN A 154 10.60 -1.28 10.29
N SER A 155 10.83 -1.07 9.00
CA SER A 155 10.89 0.26 8.39
C SER A 155 9.51 0.94 8.36
N LEU A 156 8.44 0.17 8.15
CA LEU A 156 7.06 0.65 8.17
C LEU A 156 6.72 1.25 9.54
N PHE A 157 6.86 0.47 10.61
CA PHE A 157 6.53 0.93 11.96
C PHE A 157 7.53 1.97 12.48
N THR A 158 8.81 1.88 12.10
CA THR A 158 9.78 2.94 12.38
C THR A 158 9.35 4.27 11.75
N SER A 159 8.88 4.24 10.49
CA SER A 159 8.40 5.43 9.79
C SER A 159 7.17 6.04 10.46
N ILE A 160 6.18 5.19 10.81
CA ILE A 160 4.98 5.61 11.53
C ILE A 160 5.36 6.28 12.85
N ILE A 161 6.12 5.59 13.71
CA ILE A 161 6.51 6.09 15.03
C ILE A 161 7.28 7.42 14.91
N ARG A 162 8.34 7.48 14.09
CA ARG A 162 9.18 8.67 13.98
C ARG A 162 8.41 9.91 13.51
N ARG A 163 7.49 9.74 12.55
CA ARG A 163 6.79 10.86 11.91
C ARG A 163 5.53 11.27 12.66
N THR A 164 4.83 10.33 13.29
CA THR A 164 3.62 10.68 14.06
C THR A 164 3.97 11.24 15.44
N LEU A 165 5.04 10.75 16.08
CA LEU A 165 5.55 11.27 17.35
C LEU A 165 6.49 12.47 17.19
N ASN A 166 6.77 12.90 15.95
CA ASN A 166 7.75 13.96 15.64
C ASN A 166 9.13 13.74 16.31
N SER A 167 9.53 12.48 16.51
CA SER A 167 10.80 12.12 17.14
C SER A 167 11.66 11.31 16.16
N PRO A 168 12.54 11.98 15.38
CA PRO A 168 13.38 11.30 14.40
C PRO A 168 14.38 10.32 15.06
N SER A 169 14.64 10.50 16.35
CA SER A 169 15.52 9.66 17.17
C SER A 169 14.92 8.33 17.62
N CYS A 170 13.62 8.08 17.39
CA CYS A 170 13.01 6.82 17.80
C CYS A 170 13.68 5.63 17.12
N VAL A 171 13.94 4.58 17.89
CA VAL A 171 14.51 3.32 17.41
C VAL A 171 13.55 2.20 17.78
N LEU A 172 13.12 1.44 16.78
CA LEU A 172 12.38 0.20 17.00
C LEU A 172 13.34 -0.82 17.61
N GLN A 173 13.03 -1.32 18.80
CA GLN A 173 13.83 -2.32 19.50
C GLN A 173 13.42 -3.73 19.09
N ASN A 174 12.11 -3.98 18.97
CA ASN A 174 11.58 -5.29 18.65
C ASN A 174 10.23 -5.19 17.93
N ILE A 175 9.97 -6.16 17.06
CA ILE A 175 8.65 -6.46 16.54
C ILE A 175 8.40 -7.96 16.71
N SER A 176 7.31 -8.33 17.38
CA SER A 176 6.91 -9.71 17.59
C SER A 176 5.55 -9.93 16.98
N PHE A 177 5.44 -10.87 16.05
CA PHE A 177 4.17 -11.21 15.41
C PHE A 177 3.78 -12.64 15.76
N SER A 178 2.63 -12.78 16.41
CA SER A 178 2.01 -14.07 16.73
C SER A 178 0.52 -13.96 16.42
N PRO A 179 0.07 -14.26 15.19
CA PRO A 179 -1.29 -14.00 14.75
C PRO A 179 -2.35 -14.45 15.78
N PRO A 180 -3.36 -13.62 16.09
CA PRO A 180 -3.65 -12.31 15.48
C PRO A 180 -2.90 -11.12 16.11
N GLN A 181 -1.95 -11.36 17.01
CA GLN A 181 -1.33 -10.31 17.82
C GLN A 181 -0.05 -9.74 17.18
N LEU A 182 0.12 -8.42 17.28
CA LEU A 182 1.37 -7.73 16.96
C LEU A 182 1.86 -6.95 18.17
N GLY A 183 3.08 -7.24 18.60
CA GLY A 183 3.82 -6.50 19.63
C GLY A 183 4.91 -5.63 19.00
N ILE A 184 5.00 -4.37 19.42
CA ILE A 184 6.06 -3.43 18.99
C ILE A 184 6.67 -2.79 20.22
N ALA A 185 8.00 -2.84 20.34
CA ALA A 185 8.76 -2.12 21.35
C ALA A 185 9.66 -1.09 20.66
N ALA A 186 9.62 0.16 21.12
CA ALA A 186 10.46 1.24 20.61
C ALA A 186 10.99 2.13 21.73
N SER A 187 12.17 2.70 21.54
CA SER A 187 12.73 3.71 22.44
C SER A 187 12.88 5.04 21.71
N CYS A 188 12.33 6.08 22.29
CA CYS A 188 12.26 7.41 21.71
C CYS A 188 12.87 8.43 22.65
N SER A 189 13.51 9.45 22.07
CA SER A 189 13.91 10.62 22.85
C SER A 189 12.90 11.76 22.72
N ARG A 190 12.71 12.51 23.80
CA ARG A 190 11.92 13.76 23.84
C ARG A 190 10.48 13.63 23.32
N VAL A 191 9.80 12.54 23.69
CA VAL A 191 8.34 12.43 23.50
C VAL A 191 7.69 12.99 24.76
N GLU A 192 6.92 14.07 24.61
CA GLU A 192 6.21 14.70 25.73
C GLU A 192 4.92 13.96 26.04
N ASP A 193 4.10 13.75 25.01
CA ASP A 193 2.82 13.04 25.07
C ASP A 193 2.60 12.18 23.83
N VAL A 194 1.59 11.31 23.88
CA VAL A 194 1.14 10.46 22.77
C VAL A 194 0.14 11.24 21.92
N PRO A 195 0.51 11.72 20.72
CA PRO A 195 -0.41 12.46 19.89
C PRO A 195 -1.49 11.54 19.31
N ASP A 196 -2.70 12.07 19.13
CA ASP A 196 -3.81 11.32 18.52
C ASP A 196 -3.47 10.84 17.10
N SER A 197 -2.60 11.57 16.39
CA SER A 197 -2.08 11.15 15.08
C SER A 197 -1.41 9.77 15.11
N PHE A 198 -0.74 9.41 16.22
CA PHE A 198 -0.13 8.10 16.37
C PHE A 198 -1.18 7.01 16.56
N LYS A 199 -2.19 7.26 17.40
CA LYS A 199 -3.33 6.34 17.58
C LYS A 199 -4.08 6.10 16.27
N ILE A 200 -4.37 7.19 15.54
CA ILE A 200 -5.03 7.14 14.23
C ILE A 200 -4.20 6.34 13.23
N ALA A 201 -2.87 6.51 13.21
CA ALA A 201 -2.00 5.74 12.33
C ALA A 201 -2.06 4.23 12.61
N LEU A 202 -2.09 3.85 13.90
CA LEU A 202 -2.11 2.46 14.33
C LEU A 202 -3.48 1.80 14.13
N ALA A 203 -4.57 2.55 14.31
CA ALA A 203 -5.95 2.09 14.05
C ALA A 203 -6.21 1.69 12.58
N TYR A 204 -5.31 2.06 11.66
CA TYR A 204 -5.33 1.57 10.28
C TYR A 204 -5.19 0.04 10.20
N PHE A 205 -4.44 -0.55 11.14
CA PHE A 205 -4.11 -1.97 11.16
C PHE A 205 -4.97 -2.80 12.11
N GLU A 206 -5.93 -2.19 12.79
CA GLU A 206 -6.77 -2.86 13.78
C GLU A 206 -8.19 -3.00 13.22
N SER A 207 -8.77 -4.20 13.36
CA SER A 207 -10.09 -4.47 12.79
C SER A 207 -11.25 -4.04 13.69
N ASP A 208 -11.12 -4.11 15.02
CA ASP A 208 -12.19 -3.74 15.99
C ASP A 208 -11.75 -3.78 17.49
N SER A 209 -10.46 -4.01 17.82
CA SER A 209 -10.01 -4.11 19.23
C SER A 209 -9.48 -2.81 19.83
N GLU A 210 -9.30 -2.83 21.15
CA GLU A 210 -8.58 -1.80 21.88
C GLU A 210 -7.06 -1.98 21.73
N LEU A 211 -6.43 -1.04 21.01
CA LEU A 211 -5.00 -0.83 21.00
C LEU A 211 -4.47 -0.63 22.43
N LYS A 212 -3.70 -1.59 22.95
CA LYS A 212 -3.01 -1.44 24.23
C LYS A 212 -1.66 -0.78 23.99
N MET A 213 -1.46 0.39 24.59
CA MET A 213 -0.19 1.09 24.54
C MET A 213 0.28 1.45 25.93
N GLU A 214 1.52 1.10 26.24
CA GLU A 214 2.22 1.49 27.45
C GLU A 214 3.36 2.45 27.09
N PHE A 215 3.39 3.59 27.77
CA PHE A 215 4.46 4.58 27.65
C PHE A 215 5.20 4.66 28.98
N LYS A 216 6.42 4.15 29.00
CA LYS A 216 7.26 4.13 30.19
C LYS A 216 8.37 5.16 30.06
N ARG A 217 8.32 6.21 30.87
CA ARG A 217 9.41 7.20 30.95
C ARG A 217 10.60 6.58 31.68
N VAL A 218 11.68 6.33 30.95
CA VAL A 218 12.93 5.75 31.49
C VAL A 218 13.85 6.84 32.04
N SER A 219 13.84 8.03 31.42
CA SER A 219 14.57 9.19 31.91
C SER A 219 13.89 10.50 31.48
N ALA A 220 14.42 11.64 31.93
CA ALA A 220 13.95 12.96 31.50
C ALA A 220 13.96 13.15 29.97
N ARG A 221 14.76 12.37 29.23
CA ARG A 221 14.90 12.47 27.78
C ARG A 221 14.49 11.23 27.03
N GLN A 222 14.15 10.12 27.69
CA GLN A 222 13.92 8.83 27.06
C GLN A 222 12.60 8.20 27.51
N VAL A 223 11.85 7.71 26.53
CA VAL A 223 10.56 7.02 26.69
C VAL A 223 10.63 5.70 25.95
N GLU A 224 10.20 4.63 26.60
CA GLU A 224 9.92 3.33 25.99
C GLU A 224 8.43 3.25 25.65
N ILE A 225 8.14 2.76 24.46
CA ILE A 225 6.81 2.59 23.91
C ILE A 225 6.62 1.11 23.65
N ASN A 226 5.66 0.50 24.34
CA ASN A 226 5.24 -0.88 24.10
C ASN A 226 3.81 -0.86 23.58
N LEU A 227 3.62 -1.36 22.35
CA LEU A 227 2.33 -1.48 21.70
C LEU A 227 1.97 -2.95 21.59
N LEU A 228 0.72 -3.27 21.90
CA LEU A 228 0.15 -4.58 21.67
C LEU A 228 -1.21 -4.42 20.97
N MET A 229 -1.26 -4.88 19.71
CA MET A 229 -2.49 -5.01 18.93
C MET A 229 -2.97 -6.45 19.04
N ASN A 230 -4.22 -6.66 19.45
CA ASN A 230 -4.74 -8.01 19.63
C ASN A 230 -5.38 -8.58 18.36
N ASP A 231 -6.09 -7.75 17.57
CA ASP A 231 -6.65 -8.15 16.27
C ASP A 231 -5.96 -7.41 15.13
N PHE A 232 -4.68 -7.71 14.95
CA PHE A 232 -3.88 -7.12 13.88
C PHE A 232 -4.35 -7.63 12.52
N ASN A 233 -4.85 -6.72 11.69
CA ASN A 233 -5.22 -6.99 10.32
C ASN A 233 -3.96 -7.04 9.43
N LEU A 234 -3.34 -8.23 9.35
CA LEU A 234 -2.19 -8.48 8.48
C LEU A 234 -2.48 -8.14 7.00
N ALA A 235 -3.72 -8.27 6.53
CA ALA A 235 -4.06 -7.99 5.14
C ALA A 235 -3.86 -6.51 4.77
N SER A 236 -4.08 -5.60 5.72
CA SER A 236 -3.87 -4.15 5.54
C SER A 236 -2.40 -3.74 5.35
N VAL A 237 -1.47 -4.64 5.67
CA VAL A 237 -0.02 -4.43 5.52
C VAL A 237 0.46 -4.77 4.10
N ILE A 238 -0.21 -5.70 3.41
CA ILE A 238 0.20 -6.21 2.10
C ILE A 238 0.48 -5.08 1.08
N PRO A 239 -0.37 -4.04 0.96
CA PRO A 239 -0.11 -2.97 0.00
C PRO A 239 1.14 -2.15 0.32
N LEU A 240 1.61 -2.18 1.57
CA LEU A 240 2.73 -1.40 2.08
C LEU A 240 4.06 -2.18 2.05
N VAL A 241 4.01 -3.51 2.01
CA VAL A 241 5.17 -4.42 2.16
C VAL A 241 5.14 -5.46 1.03
N TRP A 242 5.99 -5.32 0.00
CA TRP A 242 5.92 -6.18 -1.20
C TRP A 242 6.75 -7.45 -1.13
N ASP A 243 7.90 -7.40 -0.46
CA ASP A 243 8.91 -8.47 -0.59
C ASP A 243 9.33 -9.09 0.75
N LYS A 244 8.85 -8.55 1.88
CA LYS A 244 9.35 -8.87 3.23
C LYS A 244 8.24 -9.04 4.28
N LEU A 245 7.12 -9.62 3.88
CA LEU A 245 6.08 -10.03 4.84
C LEU A 245 6.50 -11.26 5.67
N LEU A 246 7.62 -11.90 5.32
CA LEU A 246 8.23 -12.99 6.08
C LEU A 246 9.01 -12.40 7.28
N ILE A 247 8.34 -12.29 8.42
CA ILE A 247 9.00 -12.42 9.71
C ILE A 247 9.23 -13.93 9.87
N ALA A 248 10.49 -14.36 9.85
CA ALA A 248 10.88 -15.72 10.19
C ALA A 248 10.63 -15.99 11.67
#